data_AF-X1DVG4-F1
#
_entry.id   AF-X1DVG4-F1
#
_cell.length_a   1.000
_cell.length_b   1.000
_cell.length_c   1.000
_cell.angle_alpha   90.00
_cell.angle_beta   90.00
_cell.angle_gamma   90.00
#
_symmetry.space_group_name_H-M   'P 1'
#
loop_
_entity.id
_entity.type
_entity.pdbx_description
1 polymer ?
#
loop_
_entity_poly.entity_id
_entity_poly.type
_entity_poly.pdbx_seq_one_letter_code
_entity_poly.pdbx_strand_id
1 'polypeptide(L)'
;MRLLGKKVSGAVSYMDLFGAGVVKYAEERTLAPYIGNGTLKSGLIKLGIGLGSRKFIGKGLLGDSLSLGFGIDGVEDILTGVLGSGMIPGVGGAGQGSENW
;
A
#
# COMPACT_ATOMS: atom_id res chain seq x y z
N MET A 1 17.79 25.48 -7.85
CA MET A 1 17.15 24.21 -7.45
C MET A 1 15.66 24.28 -7.72
N ARG A 2 15.16 23.48 -8.67
CA ARG A 2 13.77 23.53 -9.17
C ARG A 2 12.91 22.56 -8.35
N LEU A 3 12.66 22.89 -7.08
CA LEU A 3 11.90 22.03 -6.14
C LEU A 3 10.44 22.47 -5.92
N LEU A 4 9.97 23.55 -6.55
CA LEU A 4 8.64 24.14 -6.30
C LEU A 4 7.85 24.42 -7.58
N GLY A 5 7.81 23.47 -8.53
CA GLY A 5 7.19 23.76 -9.84
C GLY A 5 6.58 22.59 -10.60
N LYS A 6 6.44 21.40 -10.01
CA LYS A 6 5.64 20.35 -10.64
C LYS A 6 4.21 20.54 -10.19
N LYS A 7 3.35 21.08 -11.07
CA LYS A 7 1.90 20.97 -10.91
C LYS A 7 1.56 19.50 -10.65
N VAL A 8 1.28 19.14 -9.41
CA VAL A 8 0.60 17.89 -9.06
C VAL A 8 -0.88 18.16 -9.32
N SER A 9 -1.23 18.38 -10.58
CA SER A 9 -2.58 18.77 -10.96
C SER A 9 -2.98 17.92 -12.16
N GLY A 10 -3.56 16.79 -11.79
CA GLY A 10 -4.35 15.91 -12.59
C GLY A 10 -5.00 14.99 -11.57
N ALA A 11 -6.32 15.09 -11.40
CA ALA A 11 -7.03 14.11 -10.61
C ALA A 11 -6.68 12.72 -11.16
N VAL A 12 -6.45 11.76 -10.28
CA VAL A 12 -6.28 10.35 -10.67
C VAL A 12 -7.53 9.97 -11.46
N SER A 13 -7.35 9.39 -12.65
CA SER A 13 -8.52 9.03 -13.46
C SER A 13 -9.27 7.86 -12.81
N TYR A 14 -10.58 7.76 -13.05
CA TYR A 14 -11.35 6.60 -12.57
C TYR A 14 -10.81 5.27 -13.11
N MET A 15 -10.18 5.27 -14.28
CA MET A 15 -9.52 4.08 -14.82
C MET A 15 -8.28 3.70 -14.01
N ASP A 16 -7.50 4.68 -13.55
CA ASP A 16 -6.36 4.43 -12.67
C ASP A 16 -6.83 3.95 -11.29
N LEU A 17 -7.96 4.46 -10.78
CA LEU A 17 -8.56 3.97 -9.53
C LEU A 17 -9.07 2.53 -9.67
N PHE A 18 -9.76 2.22 -10.77
CA PHE A 18 -10.20 0.86 -11.05
C PHE A 18 -9.02 -0.09 -11.19
N GLY A 19 -8.01 0.31 -11.97
CA GLY A 19 -6.79 -0.46 -12.14
C GLY A 19 -6.03 -0.65 -10.84
N ALA A 20 -5.96 0.36 -9.98
CA ALA A 20 -5.40 0.24 -8.64
C ALA A 20 -6.16 -0.79 -7.77
N GLY A 21 -7.48 -0.82 -7.85
CA GLY A 21 -8.31 -1.83 -7.19
C GLY A 21 -8.02 -3.25 -7.70
N VAL A 22 -7.87 -3.42 -9.02
CA VAL A 22 -7.49 -4.72 -9.62
C VAL A 22 -6.08 -5.13 -9.19
N VAL A 23 -5.12 -4.20 -9.23
CA VAL A 23 -3.74 -4.45 -8.77
C VAL A 23 -3.75 -4.92 -7.33
N LYS A 24 -4.43 -4.19 -6.44
CA LYS A 24 -4.51 -4.54 -5.03
C LYS A 24 -5.11 -5.94 -4.83
N TYR A 25 -6.24 -6.20 -5.47
CA TYR A 25 -6.90 -7.51 -5.39
C TYR A 25 -5.97 -8.66 -5.81
N ALA A 26 -5.20 -8.45 -6.88
CA ALA A 26 -4.25 -9.42 -7.38
C ALA A 26 -3.05 -9.56 -6.44
N GLU A 27 -2.45 -8.46 -6.01
CA GLU A 27 -1.25 -8.47 -5.19
C GLU A 27 -1.49 -9.11 -3.82
N GLU A 28 -2.64 -8.87 -3.18
CA GLU A 28 -3.01 -9.53 -1.93
C GLU A 28 -3.04 -11.06 -2.09
N ARG A 29 -3.56 -11.55 -3.22
CA ARG A 29 -3.66 -13.00 -3.48
C ARG A 29 -2.34 -13.63 -3.87
N THR A 30 -1.51 -12.88 -4.60
CA THR A 30 -0.26 -13.42 -5.14
C THR A 30 0.93 -13.20 -4.24
N LEU A 31 0.98 -12.08 -3.52
CA LEU A 31 2.14 -11.62 -2.75
C LEU A 31 1.98 -11.76 -1.24
N ALA A 32 0.77 -11.93 -0.70
CA ALA A 32 0.60 -12.22 0.73
C ALA A 32 1.48 -13.38 1.25
N PRO A 33 1.64 -14.53 0.55
CA PRO A 33 2.49 -15.61 1.05
C PRO A 33 4.00 -15.27 1.03
N TYR A 34 4.44 -14.25 0.29
CA TYR A 34 5.86 -13.90 0.15
C TYR A 34 6.24 -12.65 0.96
N ILE A 35 5.41 -11.62 0.89
CA ILE A 35 5.66 -10.29 1.47
C ILE A 35 4.96 -10.13 2.83
N GLY A 36 3.89 -10.91 3.06
CA GLY A 36 2.99 -10.74 4.19
C GLY A 36 1.81 -9.81 3.86
N ASN A 37 0.84 -9.75 4.78
CA ASN A 37 -0.32 -8.87 4.71
C ASN A 37 -0.68 -8.38 6.11
N GLY A 38 -0.99 -7.10 6.26
CA GLY A 38 -1.38 -6.49 7.54
C GLY A 38 -0.23 -6.24 8.52
N THR A 39 1.03 -6.13 8.06
CA THR A 39 2.19 -5.90 8.94
C THR A 39 2.97 -4.64 8.55
N LEU A 40 3.69 -4.04 9.50
CA LEU A 40 4.58 -2.91 9.21
C LEU A 40 5.63 -3.26 8.13
N LYS A 41 6.18 -4.47 8.18
CA LYS A 41 7.17 -4.95 7.20
C LYS A 41 6.58 -5.05 5.79
N SER A 42 5.41 -5.69 5.65
CA SER A 42 4.75 -5.84 4.36
C SER A 42 4.34 -4.47 3.80
N GLY A 43 3.90 -3.56 4.65
CA GLY A 43 3.54 -2.21 4.26
C GLY A 43 4.71 -1.38 3.71
N LEU A 44 5.88 -1.44 4.35
CA LEU A 44 7.09 -0.77 3.84
C LEU A 44 7.54 -1.34 2.48
N ILE A 45 7.45 -2.66 2.29
CA ILE A 45 7.83 -3.30 1.03
C ILE A 45 6.87 -2.89 -0.09
N LYS A 46 5.57 -2.96 0.15
CA LYS A 46 4.54 -2.58 -0.83
C LYS A 46 4.63 -1.09 -1.19
N LEU A 47 4.85 -0.20 -0.22
CA LEU A 47 5.14 1.22 -0.50
C LEU A 47 6.39 1.38 -1.38
N GLY A 48 7.45 0.62 -1.12
CA GLY A 48 8.65 0.61 -1.96
C GLY A 48 8.35 0.22 -3.41
N ILE A 49 7.52 -0.81 -3.62
CA ILE A 49 7.05 -1.23 -4.94
C ILE A 49 6.21 -0.11 -5.59
N GLY A 50 5.27 0.48 -4.85
CA GLY A 50 4.43 1.58 -5.31
C GLY A 50 5.24 2.80 -5.75
N LEU A 51 6.29 3.16 -5.02
CA LEU A 51 7.21 4.25 -5.37
C LEU A 51 8.10 3.89 -6.58
N GLY A 52 8.54 2.64 -6.69
CA GLY A 52 9.37 2.14 -7.78
C GLY A 52 8.61 1.90 -9.09
N SER A 53 7.31 1.58 -9.02
CA SER A 53 6.49 1.17 -10.16
C SER A 53 6.55 2.14 -11.33
N ARG A 54 6.37 3.45 -11.09
CA ARG A 54 6.47 4.49 -12.13
C ARG A 54 7.87 4.64 -12.72
N LYS A 55 8.92 4.27 -11.97
CA LYS A 55 10.30 4.31 -12.45
C LYS A 55 10.59 3.14 -13.40
N PHE A 56 10.06 1.95 -13.12
CA PHE A 56 10.31 0.74 -13.92
C PHE A 56 9.32 0.56 -15.08
N ILE A 57 8.05 0.89 -14.87
CA ILE A 57 6.96 0.66 -15.82
C ILE A 57 6.61 1.92 -16.61
N GLY A 58 7.00 3.09 -16.09
CA GLY A 58 6.70 4.39 -16.69
C GLY A 58 5.39 4.98 -16.18
N LYS A 59 4.99 6.10 -16.80
CA LYS A 59 3.73 6.80 -16.51
C LYS A 59 2.63 6.32 -17.44
N GLY A 60 1.38 6.36 -16.99
CA GLY A 60 0.21 5.87 -17.71
C GLY A 60 -0.49 4.77 -16.94
N LEU A 61 -1.65 4.32 -17.45
CA LEU A 61 -2.61 3.49 -16.73
C LEU A 61 -1.99 2.35 -15.91
N LEU A 62 -1.09 1.55 -16.50
CA LEU A 62 -0.47 0.42 -15.80
C LEU A 62 0.47 0.86 -14.67
N GLY A 63 1.38 1.79 -14.95
CA GLY A 63 2.33 2.29 -13.95
C GLY A 63 1.65 3.09 -12.85
N ASP A 64 0.60 3.83 -13.19
CA ASP A 64 -0.21 4.59 -12.24
C ASP A 64 -1.08 3.67 -11.38
N SER A 65 -1.73 2.67 -11.98
CA SER A 65 -2.48 1.63 -11.27
C SER A 65 -1.60 0.84 -10.31
N LEU A 66 -0.40 0.43 -10.74
CA LEU A 66 0.55 -0.28 -9.88
C LEU A 66 1.07 0.60 -8.75
N SER A 67 1.37 1.88 -9.04
CA SER A 67 1.81 2.83 -8.02
C SER A 67 0.75 3.06 -6.96
N LEU A 68 -0.51 3.20 -7.39
CA LEU A 68 -1.64 3.45 -6.52
C LEU A 68 -2.07 2.21 -5.74
N GLY A 69 -2.16 1.04 -6.39
CA GLY A 69 -2.55 -0.22 -5.76
C GLY A 69 -1.61 -0.59 -4.60
N PHE A 70 -0.33 -0.77 -4.90
CA PHE A 70 0.71 -1.05 -3.90
C PHE A 70 0.88 0.09 -2.88
N GLY A 71 0.63 1.34 -3.31
CA GLY A 71 0.70 2.51 -2.43
C GLY A 71 -0.38 2.49 -1.36
N ILE A 72 -1.64 2.26 -1.75
CA ILE A 72 -2.79 2.17 -0.85
C ILE A 72 -2.65 0.94 0.04
N ASP A 73 -2.30 -0.20 -0.53
CA ASP A 73 -2.16 -1.45 0.22
C ASP A 73 -1.00 -1.38 1.23
N GLY A 74 0.11 -0.75 0.84
CA GLY A 74 1.22 -0.49 1.74
C GLY A 74 0.83 0.38 2.94
N VAL A 75 -0.02 1.39 2.74
CA VAL A 75 -0.57 2.20 3.85
C VAL A 75 -1.50 1.35 4.72
N GLU A 76 -2.38 0.56 4.12
CA GLU A 76 -3.28 -0.34 4.86
C GLU A 76 -2.51 -1.32 5.75
N ASP A 77 -1.43 -1.90 5.25
CA ASP A 77 -0.57 -2.80 5.99
C ASP A 77 0.13 -2.13 7.18
N ILE A 78 0.60 -0.89 7.00
CA ILE A 78 1.21 -0.11 8.09
C ILE A 78 0.16 0.22 9.14
N LEU A 79 -1.01 0.69 8.73
CA LEU A 79 -2.10 1.03 9.65
C LEU A 79 -2.58 -0.21 10.38
N THR A 80 -2.80 -1.32 9.68
CA THR A 80 -3.17 -2.61 10.28
C THR A 80 -2.09 -3.09 11.25
N GLY A 81 -0.82 -3.00 10.86
CA GLY A 81 0.29 -3.40 11.70
C GLY A 81 0.43 -2.53 12.95
N VAL A 82 0.30 -1.21 12.83
CA VAL A 82 0.46 -0.25 13.94
C VAL A 82 -0.74 -0.25 14.87
N LEU A 83 -1.96 -0.27 14.32
CA LEU A 83 -3.20 -0.29 15.09
C LEU A 83 -3.45 -1.67 15.70
N GLY A 84 -3.18 -2.74 14.95
CA GLY A 84 -3.35 -4.12 15.41
C GLY A 84 -2.32 -4.57 16.45
N SER A 85 -1.10 -4.00 16.44
CA SER A 85 -0.06 -4.31 17.44
C SER A 85 -0.19 -3.55 18.76
N GLY A 86 -1.18 -2.65 18.89
CA GLY A 86 -1.36 -1.85 20.10
C GLY A 86 -0.28 -0.78 20.31
N MET A 87 0.52 -0.45 19.28
CA MET A 87 1.57 0.57 19.36
C MET A 87 1.04 1.99 19.59
N ILE A 88 -0.26 2.23 19.38
CA ILE A 88 -0.93 3.49 19.73
C ILE A 88 -1.75 3.28 21.01
N PRO A 89 -1.31 3.83 22.16
CA PRO A 89 -2.09 3.79 23.40
C PRO A 89 -3.46 4.43 23.18
N GLY A 90 -4.53 3.66 23.38
CA GLY A 90 -5.91 4.13 23.25
C GLY A 90 -6.59 3.87 21.89
N VAL A 91 -5.91 3.25 20.91
CA VAL A 91 -6.53 2.85 19.62
C VAL A 91 -6.48 1.33 19.39
N GLY A 92 -5.53 0.61 20.01
CA GLY A 92 -5.40 -0.84 19.87
C GLY A 92 -6.25 -1.60 20.90
N GLY A 93 -7.51 -1.86 20.58
CA GLY A 93 -8.42 -2.64 21.42
C GLY A 93 -9.23 -3.63 20.60
N ALA A 94 -8.63 -4.77 20.22
CA ALA A 94 -9.25 -6.10 20.14
C ALA A 94 -8.36 -7.06 19.32
N GLY A 95 -7.87 -8.13 19.97
CA GLY A 95 -7.63 -9.39 19.27
C GLY A 95 -6.19 -9.77 18.94
N GLN A 96 -5.37 -10.04 19.96
CA GLN A 96 -4.49 -11.21 19.89
C GLN A 96 -4.25 -11.76 21.30
N GLY A 97 -5.32 -12.27 21.90
CA GLY A 97 -5.19 -13.23 22.98
C GLY A 97 -4.59 -14.50 22.40
N SER A 98 -3.29 -14.70 22.62
CA SER A 98 -2.64 -15.98 22.40
C SER A 98 -3.20 -16.99 23.41
N GLU A 99 -4.27 -17.68 23.05
CA GLU A 99 -4.64 -18.96 23.68
C GLU A 99 -3.65 -20.01 23.19
N ASN A 100 -2.57 -20.18 23.94
CA ASN A 100 -1.68 -21.33 23.80
C ASN A 100 -2.27 -22.46 24.66
N TRP A 101 -2.58 -23.59 24.01
CA TRP A 101 -2.73 -24.89 24.65
C TRP A 101 -1.36 -25.49 24.97
#